data_AF-A0A140KAM6-F1
#
_entry.id   AF-A0A140KAM6-F1
#
_cell.length_a   1.000
_cell.length_b   1.000
_cell.length_c   1.000
_cell.angle_alpha   90.00
_cell.angle_beta   90.00
_cell.angle_gamma   90.00
#
_symmetry.space_group_name_H-M   'P 1'
#
loop_
_entity.id
_entity.type
_entity.pdbx_description
1 polymer ?
#
loop_
_entity_poly.entity_id
_entity_poly.type
_entity_poly.pdbx_seq_one_letter_code
_entity_poly.pdbx_strand_id
1 'polypeptide(L)'
;MTQATPIQVNNLQNNRTTIAYQVAMPQPASHLFEVQLEVGNWQAAVLNLKMPVWTPGSYLVREYARHVQDFIAEDSSRNQALSNQKVSKNHWQIKTEGCSEIRIKYRVFAHELSVRTNHLDDSHGYFNGAALFLFIPGLEQQPVKVKIIPPKTDWQVTTTLAEVLGTENTFEAQDFDTLVDSPFEIGQHQIYNFEVLGKPHQLAIWGQGNANPNKIIEDTKKIITTQAKIYQGLPYESYLFLLHLSSSGYGGLEHKNSCSLNYPRFGFRALEQYNRFMQLVAHEFFHLWNVKRIRPQALEKFDYEQENYTTSLWFSEGTTSYYDILIPLRAGIYNRKTCLENLSKDLTRYLTIPGRNVQPLAESSFDAWIKLYRRDSNSDNNQISYYLKGELVSLLLDLLIRAKHNNSRSLDDVMRLLWEKFGKQEIGFTEAQLQQAIASVAQQDLTDFFDKYLYTTAELPFAEYLEPFGLYIKPIEEEEPVPFLGIRVQSENSKEVIKFVEANSPAATVGIDADNELLAIDGIRVTSQSLNERLKDYQVGDIIQVTVFDQDELKTLSLTLAQPQPTRYEIVRMENISEVQQQNLSGWLGN
;
A
#
# COMPACT_ATOMS: atom_id res chain seq x y z
N MET A 1 -43.47 -52.51 32.41
CA MET A 1 -43.25 -51.85 31.10
C MET A 1 -42.96 -50.40 31.40
N THR A 2 -41.74 -50.00 31.08
CA THR A 2 -41.04 -48.81 31.56
C THR A 2 -41.52 -47.55 30.83
N GLN A 3 -41.88 -46.51 31.61
CA GLN A 3 -42.14 -45.17 31.09
C GLN A 3 -40.82 -44.53 30.64
N ALA A 4 -40.81 -43.98 29.42
CA ALA A 4 -39.68 -43.25 28.88
C ALA A 4 -39.64 -41.82 29.47
N THR A 5 -38.56 -41.50 30.16
CA THR A 5 -38.23 -40.15 30.63
C THR A 5 -37.81 -39.29 29.43
N PRO A 6 -38.38 -38.08 29.24
CA PRO A 6 -37.87 -37.17 28.22
C PRO A 6 -36.52 -36.61 28.68
N ILE A 7 -35.50 -36.79 27.84
CA ILE A 7 -34.17 -36.22 28.02
C ILE A 7 -34.30 -34.70 27.91
N GLN A 8 -34.04 -33.99 29.01
CA GLN A 8 -33.75 -32.56 28.97
C GLN A 8 -32.52 -32.35 28.09
N VAL A 9 -32.71 -31.68 26.95
CA VAL A 9 -31.62 -31.12 26.18
C VAL A 9 -31.00 -30.01 27.05
N ASN A 10 -29.89 -30.31 27.69
CA ASN A 10 -29.10 -29.32 28.43
C ASN A 10 -28.65 -28.23 27.45
N ASN A 11 -29.14 -27.00 27.68
CA ASN A 11 -28.62 -25.76 27.11
C ASN A 11 -27.14 -25.57 27.52
N LEU A 12 -26.21 -26.08 26.71
CA LEU A 12 -24.75 -25.89 26.88
C LEU A 12 -24.21 -24.74 26.00
N GLN A 13 -24.96 -23.63 25.84
CA GLN A 13 -24.53 -22.50 24.99
C GLN A 13 -24.22 -21.17 25.70
N ASN A 14 -24.30 -21.06 27.04
CA ASN A 14 -24.25 -19.75 27.71
C ASN A 14 -22.94 -19.34 28.43
N ASN A 15 -21.79 -19.97 28.16
CA ASN A 15 -20.53 -19.65 28.88
C ASN A 15 -19.42 -19.05 28.01
N ARG A 16 -19.69 -18.60 26.78
CA ARG A 16 -18.66 -17.91 25.98
C ARG A 16 -18.64 -16.42 26.31
N THR A 17 -17.44 -15.87 26.49
CA THR A 17 -17.22 -14.42 26.55
C THR A 17 -17.84 -13.77 25.33
N THR A 18 -18.49 -12.63 25.52
CA THR A 18 -19.10 -11.85 24.44
C THR A 18 -18.35 -10.54 24.30
N ILE A 19 -18.19 -10.07 23.05
CA ILE A 19 -17.46 -8.84 22.73
C ILE A 19 -18.34 -7.99 21.83
N ALA A 20 -18.65 -6.77 22.25
CA ALA A 20 -19.42 -5.82 21.45
C ALA A 20 -18.86 -4.41 21.57
N TYR A 21 -18.67 -3.74 20.44
CA TYR A 21 -18.30 -2.33 20.35
C TYR A 21 -19.49 -1.47 20.01
N GLN A 22 -19.49 -0.26 20.53
CA GLN A 22 -20.28 0.86 20.05
C GLN A 22 -19.33 1.99 19.71
N VAL A 23 -19.43 2.53 18.50
CA VAL A 23 -18.66 3.69 18.03
C VAL A 23 -19.61 4.83 17.78
N ALA A 24 -19.49 5.89 18.58
CA ALA A 24 -20.25 7.11 18.44
C ALA A 24 -19.34 8.28 18.06
N MET A 25 -19.92 9.34 17.52
CA MET A 25 -19.20 10.58 17.17
C MET A 25 -20.10 11.79 17.39
N PRO A 26 -20.58 12.04 18.62
CA PRO A 26 -21.63 13.04 18.88
C PRO A 26 -21.22 14.48 18.56
N GLN A 27 -19.91 14.78 18.55
CA GLN A 27 -19.35 16.07 18.17
C GLN A 27 -18.24 15.87 17.11
N PRO A 28 -18.60 15.65 15.84
CA PRO A 28 -17.63 15.29 14.80
C PRO A 28 -16.54 16.35 14.59
N ALA A 29 -16.85 17.65 14.72
CA ALA A 29 -15.87 18.75 14.73
C ALA A 29 -14.73 18.64 15.75
N SER A 30 -14.88 17.80 16.80
CA SER A 30 -13.82 17.55 17.78
C SER A 30 -12.76 16.56 17.28
N HIS A 31 -13.03 15.88 16.16
CA HIS A 31 -12.22 14.78 15.63
C HIS A 31 -12.09 13.60 16.60
N LEU A 32 -13.06 13.41 17.51
CA LEU A 32 -13.06 12.32 18.48
C LEU A 32 -14.15 11.29 18.21
N PHE A 33 -13.73 10.06 17.92
CA PHE A 33 -14.61 8.90 18.07
C PHE A 33 -14.73 8.54 19.54
N GLU A 34 -15.95 8.26 20.01
CA GLU A 34 -16.24 7.71 21.33
C GLU A 34 -16.48 6.21 21.17
N VAL A 35 -15.62 5.39 21.77
CA VAL A 35 -15.70 3.93 21.69
C VAL A 35 -16.06 3.35 23.04
N GLN A 36 -17.09 2.50 23.04
CA GLN A 36 -17.48 1.69 24.17
C GLN A 36 -17.32 0.21 23.80
N LEU A 37 -16.58 -0.54 24.62
CA LEU A 37 -16.40 -1.98 24.51
C LEU A 37 -17.12 -2.66 25.68
N GLU A 38 -18.07 -3.53 25.38
CA GLU A 38 -18.75 -4.41 26.33
C GLU A 38 -18.12 -5.81 26.26
N VAL A 39 -17.67 -6.31 27.40
CA VAL A 39 -17.13 -7.66 27.58
C VAL A 39 -18.03 -8.40 28.57
N GLY A 40 -18.83 -9.34 28.07
CA GLY A 40 -19.74 -10.13 28.89
C GLY A 40 -19.22 -11.53 29.18
N ASN A 41 -19.78 -12.18 30.21
CA ASN A 41 -19.36 -13.50 30.70
C ASN A 41 -17.84 -13.62 30.98
N TRP A 42 -17.18 -12.54 31.42
CA TRP A 42 -15.78 -12.59 31.82
C TRP A 42 -15.58 -13.36 33.14
N GLN A 43 -14.45 -14.08 33.28
CA GLN A 43 -14.21 -14.96 34.43
C GLN A 43 -12.85 -14.76 35.11
N ALA A 44 -11.86 -14.19 34.42
CA ALA A 44 -10.53 -14.02 34.98
C ALA A 44 -10.43 -12.78 35.87
N ALA A 45 -9.54 -12.80 36.87
CA ALA A 45 -9.32 -11.68 37.79
C ALA A 45 -8.72 -10.42 37.11
N VAL A 46 -8.17 -10.59 35.91
CA VAL A 46 -7.51 -9.54 35.14
C VAL A 46 -7.96 -9.62 33.69
N LEU A 47 -8.45 -8.51 33.14
CA LEU A 47 -8.71 -8.34 31.71
C LEU A 47 -7.55 -7.54 31.08
N ASN A 48 -6.93 -8.11 30.05
CA ASN A 48 -5.92 -7.43 29.25
C ASN A 48 -6.55 -6.93 27.95
N LEU A 49 -6.28 -5.67 27.61
CA LEU A 49 -6.68 -5.06 26.36
C LEU A 49 -5.46 -4.49 25.66
N LYS A 50 -5.36 -4.71 24.36
CA LYS A 50 -4.26 -4.21 23.54
C LYS A 50 -4.77 -3.47 22.32
N MET A 51 -4.02 -2.50 21.83
CA MET A 51 -4.29 -1.84 20.56
C MET A 51 -3.27 -2.31 19.52
N PRO A 52 -3.66 -2.56 18.26
CA PRO A 52 -2.70 -2.75 17.19
C PRO A 52 -1.71 -1.58 17.10
N VAL A 53 -0.47 -1.88 16.72
CA VAL A 53 0.57 -0.85 16.49
C VAL A 53 0.77 -0.53 15.01
N TRP A 54 0.16 -1.30 14.12
CA TRP A 54 0.22 -1.19 12.67
C TRP A 54 -1.05 -1.81 12.05
N THR A 55 -1.23 -1.70 10.74
CA THR A 55 -2.37 -2.27 10.00
C THR A 55 -1.87 -3.10 8.81
N PRO A 56 -2.44 -4.29 8.53
CA PRO A 56 -2.16 -5.08 7.32
C PRO A 56 -2.24 -4.23 6.06
N GLY A 57 -1.35 -4.50 5.10
CA GLY A 57 -1.16 -3.70 3.88
C GLY A 57 -0.29 -2.45 4.06
N SER A 58 0.08 -2.09 5.29
CA SER A 58 1.00 -0.99 5.52
C SER A 58 2.04 -1.24 6.61
N TYR A 59 3.19 -1.77 6.17
CA TYR A 59 4.33 -2.25 6.96
C TYR A 59 5.11 -1.11 7.65
N LEU A 60 4.46 -0.44 8.60
CA LEU A 60 5.02 0.60 9.45
C LEU A 60 4.31 0.59 10.80
N VAL A 61 5.09 0.51 11.88
CA VAL A 61 4.58 0.78 13.23
C VAL A 61 4.22 2.26 13.37
N ARG A 62 2.96 2.53 13.68
CA ARG A 62 2.33 3.87 13.79
C ARG A 62 1.86 4.24 15.20
N GLU A 63 1.97 3.31 16.16
CA GLU A 63 1.59 3.50 17.56
C GLU A 63 0.20 4.16 17.75
N TYR A 64 -0.85 3.60 17.15
CA TYR A 64 -2.22 4.17 17.18
C TYR A 64 -2.71 4.54 18.59
N ALA A 65 -2.24 3.82 19.60
CA ALA A 65 -2.50 4.10 21.02
C ALA A 65 -2.14 5.52 21.49
N ARG A 66 -1.33 6.29 20.74
CA ARG A 66 -1.07 7.72 21.01
C ARG A 66 -2.31 8.60 20.88
N HIS A 67 -3.34 8.13 20.17
CA HIS A 67 -4.59 8.85 19.94
C HIS A 67 -5.68 8.52 20.96
N VAL A 68 -5.44 7.53 21.83
CA VAL A 68 -6.41 7.09 22.85
C VAL A 68 -6.38 8.04 24.05
N GLN A 69 -7.56 8.49 24.47
CA GLN A 69 -7.76 9.34 25.65
C GLN A 69 -8.98 8.91 26.46
N ASP A 70 -9.05 9.38 27.72
CA ASP A 70 -10.17 9.15 28.65
C ASP A 70 -10.56 7.68 28.84
N PHE A 71 -9.55 6.81 28.97
CA PHE A 71 -9.77 5.39 29.21
C PHE A 71 -10.38 5.16 30.59
N ILE A 72 -11.57 4.53 30.61
CA ILE A 72 -12.32 4.18 31.82
C ILE A 72 -12.77 2.72 31.70
N ALA A 73 -12.69 1.98 32.80
CA ALA A 73 -13.26 0.64 32.93
C ALA A 73 -14.26 0.60 34.09
N GLU A 74 -15.41 -0.02 33.90
CA GLU A 74 -16.47 -0.15 34.90
C GLU A 74 -17.14 -1.53 34.87
N ASP A 75 -17.58 -2.01 36.03
CA ASP A 75 -18.54 -3.10 36.15
C ASP A 75 -19.89 -2.57 35.66
N SER A 76 -20.34 -3.05 34.49
CA SER A 76 -21.55 -2.55 33.85
C SER A 76 -22.83 -2.98 34.57
N SER A 77 -22.76 -4.03 35.40
CA SER A 77 -23.90 -4.49 36.21
C SER A 77 -24.13 -3.62 37.44
N ARG A 78 -23.07 -3.04 38.01
CA ARG A 78 -23.12 -2.20 39.23
C ARG A 78 -22.85 -0.72 38.97
N ASN A 79 -22.45 -0.33 37.76
CA ASN A 79 -21.91 0.98 37.41
C ASN A 79 -20.79 1.40 38.39
N GLN A 80 -19.87 0.49 38.69
CA GLN A 80 -18.75 0.73 39.60
C GLN A 80 -17.44 0.80 38.81
N ALA A 81 -16.63 1.84 39.04
CA ALA A 81 -15.32 1.96 38.40
C ALA A 81 -14.38 0.81 38.79
N LEU A 82 -13.69 0.26 37.81
CA LEU A 82 -12.67 -0.78 37.98
C LEU A 82 -11.26 -0.17 37.91
N SER A 83 -10.38 -0.64 38.80
CA SER A 83 -8.98 -0.23 38.78
C SER A 83 -8.31 -0.72 37.48
N ASN A 84 -7.65 0.19 36.78
CA ASN A 84 -6.93 -0.10 35.55
C ASN A 84 -5.59 0.64 35.50
N GLN A 85 -4.68 0.11 34.70
CA GLN A 85 -3.36 0.70 34.46
C GLN A 85 -2.89 0.43 33.03
N LYS A 86 -2.17 1.38 32.44
CA LYS A 86 -1.47 1.18 31.16
C LYS A 86 -0.06 0.64 31.44
N VAL A 87 0.25 -0.54 30.92
CA VAL A 87 1.49 -1.29 31.25
C VAL A 87 2.53 -1.28 30.12
N SER A 88 2.12 -0.94 28.90
CA SER A 88 3.03 -0.68 27.76
C SER A 88 2.42 0.36 26.81
N LYS A 89 3.11 0.71 25.71
CA LYS A 89 2.65 1.73 24.75
C LYS A 89 1.22 1.47 24.22
N ASN A 90 0.83 0.20 24.10
CA ASN A 90 -0.43 -0.26 23.51
C ASN A 90 -1.19 -1.28 24.39
N HIS A 91 -0.89 -1.43 25.68
CA HIS A 91 -1.49 -2.45 26.57
C HIS A 91 -2.05 -1.84 27.85
N TRP A 92 -3.34 -2.11 28.11
CA TRP A 92 -4.07 -1.79 29.33
C TRP A 92 -4.44 -3.06 30.10
N GLN A 93 -4.36 -2.97 31.41
CA GLN A 93 -4.72 -4.04 32.33
C GLN A 93 -5.79 -3.56 33.30
N ILE A 94 -6.89 -4.31 33.41
CA ILE A 94 -8.04 -4.00 34.26
C ILE A 94 -8.15 -5.11 35.31
N LYS A 95 -8.22 -4.73 36.59
CA LYS A 95 -8.58 -5.65 37.67
C LYS A 95 -10.10 -5.78 37.68
N THR A 96 -10.59 -6.99 37.50
CA THR A 96 -12.03 -7.22 37.27
C THR A 96 -12.80 -7.44 38.57
N GLU A 97 -12.11 -7.71 39.68
CA GLU A 97 -12.71 -7.94 41.00
C GLU A 97 -13.83 -9.02 41.00
N GLY A 98 -13.75 -9.96 40.04
CA GLY A 98 -14.75 -11.03 39.86
C GLY A 98 -16.01 -10.60 39.09
N CYS A 99 -16.04 -9.40 38.51
CA CYS A 99 -17.11 -8.94 37.64
C CYS A 99 -17.11 -9.67 36.29
N SER A 100 -18.28 -10.11 35.85
CA SER A 100 -18.47 -10.80 34.57
C SER A 100 -18.87 -9.88 33.42
N GLU A 101 -19.46 -8.73 33.73
CA GLU A 101 -19.91 -7.74 32.76
C GLU A 101 -19.06 -6.47 32.92
N ILE A 102 -18.17 -6.24 31.95
CA ILE A 102 -17.18 -5.17 32.01
C ILE A 102 -17.40 -4.25 30.84
N ARG A 103 -17.55 -2.95 31.10
CA ARG A 103 -17.59 -1.91 30.09
C ARG A 103 -16.31 -1.10 30.12
N ILE A 104 -15.75 -0.87 28.94
CA ILE A 104 -14.61 0.00 28.72
C ILE A 104 -15.05 1.15 27.84
N LYS A 105 -14.68 2.37 28.20
CA LYS A 105 -14.94 3.60 27.44
C LYS A 105 -13.62 4.29 27.16
N TYR A 106 -13.45 4.79 25.95
CA TYR A 106 -12.30 5.61 25.56
C TYR A 106 -12.67 6.46 24.35
N ARG A 107 -11.87 7.48 24.07
CA ARG A 107 -11.98 8.28 22.85
C ARG A 107 -10.72 8.15 22.01
N VAL A 108 -10.87 8.26 20.69
CA VAL A 108 -9.76 8.20 19.73
C VAL A 108 -9.76 9.46 18.87
N PHE A 109 -8.66 10.21 18.91
CA PHE A 109 -8.45 11.37 18.04
C PHE A 109 -8.14 10.95 16.59
N ALA A 110 -8.89 11.49 15.64
CA ALA A 110 -8.94 11.08 14.25
C ALA A 110 -8.93 12.31 13.32
N HIS A 111 -7.77 12.88 13.07
CA HIS A 111 -7.59 14.04 12.19
C HIS A 111 -6.45 13.81 11.17
N GLU A 112 -6.33 12.56 10.68
CA GLU A 112 -5.37 12.19 9.65
C GLU A 112 -6.10 11.51 8.49
N LEU A 113 -6.40 12.29 7.44
CA LEU A 113 -7.02 11.78 6.20
C LEU A 113 -6.02 10.94 5.41
N SER A 114 -5.93 9.67 5.77
CA SER A 114 -5.19 8.65 5.03
C SER A 114 -5.98 7.34 5.03
N VAL A 115 -5.70 6.48 4.07
CA VAL A 115 -6.28 5.14 3.94
C VAL A 115 -5.81 4.15 5.03
N ARG A 116 -4.92 4.56 5.94
CA ARG A 116 -4.25 3.70 6.94
C ARG A 116 -4.53 4.10 8.40
N THR A 117 -5.27 5.19 8.57
CA THR A 117 -5.53 5.88 9.84
C THR A 117 -7.02 6.21 9.92
N ASN A 118 -7.39 7.14 10.81
CA ASN A 118 -8.77 7.58 11.00
C ASN A 118 -8.88 9.08 10.75
N HIS A 119 -10.02 9.48 10.19
CA HIS A 119 -10.39 10.87 9.98
C HIS A 119 -11.86 11.09 10.34
N LEU A 120 -12.16 12.14 11.10
CA LEU A 120 -13.51 12.49 11.50
C LEU A 120 -13.65 14.00 11.43
N ASP A 121 -14.65 14.50 10.71
CA ASP A 121 -15.04 15.91 10.68
C ASP A 121 -16.55 16.06 10.48
N ASP A 122 -17.06 17.29 10.34
CA ASP A 122 -18.50 17.56 10.23
C ASP A 122 -19.19 17.00 8.97
N SER A 123 -18.43 16.40 8.05
CA SER A 123 -18.91 15.78 6.80
C SER A 123 -18.85 14.25 6.79
N HIS A 124 -17.91 13.65 7.51
CA HIS A 124 -17.80 12.18 7.63
C HIS A 124 -16.94 11.72 8.82
N GLY A 125 -17.04 10.43 9.12
CA GLY A 125 -16.08 9.64 9.88
C GLY A 125 -15.62 8.44 9.06
N TYR A 126 -14.32 8.38 8.80
CA TYR A 126 -13.62 7.23 8.25
C TYR A 126 -12.71 6.61 9.32
N PHE A 127 -12.74 5.29 9.45
CA PHE A 127 -11.77 4.60 10.27
C PHE A 127 -11.36 3.23 9.72
N ASN A 128 -10.08 2.91 9.94
CA ASN A 128 -9.54 1.56 9.90
C ASN A 128 -9.65 0.93 11.29
N GLY A 129 -10.09 -0.33 11.37
CA GLY A 129 -10.33 -0.97 12.66
C GLY A 129 -9.08 -1.08 13.54
N ALA A 130 -7.89 -1.29 12.95
CA ALA A 130 -6.62 -1.34 13.69
C ALA A 130 -6.31 -0.05 14.45
N ALA A 131 -6.70 1.10 13.90
CA ALA A 131 -6.46 2.41 14.48
C ALA A 131 -7.56 2.86 15.45
N LEU A 132 -8.61 2.04 15.67
CA LEU A 132 -9.76 2.39 16.50
C LEU A 132 -9.99 1.39 17.64
N PHE A 133 -9.93 0.08 17.37
CA PHE A 133 -10.35 -0.93 18.32
C PHE A 133 -9.21 -1.48 19.17
N LEU A 134 -9.46 -1.59 20.48
CA LEU A 134 -8.72 -2.50 21.35
C LEU A 134 -9.12 -3.96 21.05
N PHE A 135 -8.28 -4.92 21.39
CA PHE A 135 -8.60 -6.36 21.35
C PHE A 135 -8.20 -7.04 22.65
N ILE A 136 -8.79 -8.21 22.91
CA ILE A 136 -8.49 -9.06 24.06
C ILE A 136 -7.54 -10.17 23.59
N PRO A 137 -6.28 -10.20 24.05
CA PRO A 137 -5.33 -11.23 23.65
C PRO A 137 -5.85 -12.64 23.92
N GLY A 138 -5.78 -13.52 22.92
CA GLY A 138 -6.28 -14.90 22.96
C GLY A 138 -7.76 -15.06 22.60
N LEU A 139 -8.50 -13.97 22.39
CA LEU A 139 -9.90 -13.99 21.94
C LEU A 139 -10.08 -13.40 20.53
N GLU A 140 -9.01 -13.28 19.76
CA GLU A 140 -9.03 -12.68 18.42
C GLU A 140 -9.97 -13.43 17.47
N GLN A 141 -10.18 -14.73 17.69
CA GLN A 141 -11.06 -15.59 16.87
C GLN A 141 -12.54 -15.57 17.31
N GLN A 142 -12.90 -14.74 18.30
CA GLN A 142 -14.30 -14.63 18.72
C GLN A 142 -15.05 -13.62 17.83
N PRO A 143 -16.32 -13.90 17.47
CA PRO A 143 -17.16 -12.95 16.77
C PRO A 143 -17.36 -11.67 17.58
N VAL A 144 -17.40 -10.55 16.87
CA VAL A 144 -17.51 -9.22 17.44
C VAL A 144 -18.66 -8.48 16.79
N LYS A 145 -19.52 -7.86 17.60
CA LYS A 145 -20.55 -6.93 17.11
C LYS A 145 -20.05 -5.50 17.19
N VAL A 146 -20.41 -4.68 16.21
CA VAL A 146 -20.07 -3.25 16.18
C VAL A 146 -21.32 -2.46 15.85
N LYS A 147 -21.75 -1.61 16.76
CA LYS A 147 -22.83 -0.65 16.54
C LYS A 147 -22.26 0.73 16.25
N ILE A 148 -22.67 1.34 15.15
CA ILE A 148 -22.32 2.70 14.80
C ILE A 148 -23.46 3.65 15.22
N ILE A 149 -23.11 4.75 15.88
CA ILE A 149 -24.03 5.83 16.23
C ILE A 149 -23.60 7.10 15.47
N PRO A 150 -24.20 7.37 14.31
CA PRO A 150 -23.96 8.60 13.58
C PRO A 150 -24.39 9.84 14.38
N PRO A 151 -23.76 11.02 14.18
CA PRO A 151 -24.15 12.26 14.86
C PRO A 151 -25.45 12.85 14.32
N LYS A 152 -25.78 12.53 13.07
CA LYS A 152 -26.90 13.08 12.32
C LYS A 152 -27.64 11.94 11.64
N THR A 153 -28.95 12.05 11.53
CA THR A 153 -29.81 11.00 10.96
C THR A 153 -29.67 10.84 9.44
N ASP A 154 -29.10 11.84 8.75
CA ASP A 154 -28.81 11.79 7.31
C ASP A 154 -27.46 11.13 6.99
N TRP A 155 -26.63 10.83 8.01
CA TRP A 155 -25.38 10.11 7.82
C TRP A 155 -25.65 8.62 7.62
N GLN A 156 -25.16 8.09 6.52
CA GLN A 156 -25.22 6.66 6.20
C GLN A 156 -23.93 5.95 6.62
N VAL A 157 -24.00 4.65 6.88
CA VAL A 157 -22.85 3.80 7.22
C VAL A 157 -22.55 2.87 6.06
N THR A 158 -21.28 2.71 5.68
CA THR A 158 -20.85 1.81 4.61
C THR A 158 -19.61 1.04 5.05
N THR A 159 -19.71 -0.29 4.99
CA THR A 159 -18.66 -1.26 5.33
C THR A 159 -18.95 -2.58 4.64
N THR A 160 -17.99 -3.50 4.63
CA THR A 160 -18.15 -4.87 4.13
C THR A 160 -18.64 -5.86 5.18
N LEU A 161 -18.73 -5.47 6.45
CA LEU A 161 -19.25 -6.35 7.50
C LEU A 161 -20.74 -6.64 7.29
N ALA A 162 -21.16 -7.84 7.69
CA ALA A 162 -22.55 -8.25 7.59
C ALA A 162 -23.41 -7.48 8.59
N GLU A 163 -24.55 -6.97 8.14
CA GLU A 163 -25.53 -6.34 9.03
C GLU A 163 -26.20 -7.39 9.93
N VAL A 164 -26.39 -7.01 11.20
CA VAL A 164 -27.17 -7.80 12.16
C VAL A 164 -28.65 -7.47 11.94
N LEU A 165 -29.39 -8.46 11.42
CA LEU A 165 -30.81 -8.31 11.08
C LEU A 165 -31.65 -7.81 12.27
N GLY A 166 -32.52 -6.82 12.01
CA GLY A 166 -33.42 -6.25 13.01
C GLY A 166 -32.76 -5.26 13.97
N THR A 167 -31.49 -4.91 13.76
CA THR A 167 -30.79 -3.88 14.52
C THR A 167 -30.22 -2.81 13.60
N GLU A 168 -30.41 -1.54 13.96
CA GLU A 168 -29.95 -0.40 13.16
C GLU A 168 -28.42 -0.23 13.28
N ASN A 169 -27.74 0.03 12.15
CA ASN A 169 -26.31 0.33 12.06
C ASN A 169 -25.42 -0.59 12.90
N THR A 170 -25.79 -1.87 12.98
CA THR A 170 -25.08 -2.87 13.77
C THR A 170 -24.58 -3.97 12.85
N PHE A 171 -23.29 -4.26 12.95
CA PHE A 171 -22.58 -5.16 12.07
C PHE A 171 -21.87 -6.25 12.88
N GLU A 172 -21.57 -7.37 12.25
CA GLU A 172 -20.86 -8.49 12.86
C GLU A 172 -19.60 -8.84 12.06
N ALA A 173 -18.48 -8.92 12.75
CA ALA A 173 -17.23 -9.49 12.26
C ALA A 173 -17.06 -10.90 12.84
N GLN A 174 -16.57 -11.84 12.04
CA GLN A 174 -16.38 -13.22 12.47
C GLN A 174 -15.23 -13.37 13.49
N ASP A 175 -14.26 -12.48 13.41
CA ASP A 175 -13.08 -12.40 14.26
C ASP A 175 -12.51 -10.97 14.23
N PHE A 176 -11.49 -10.71 15.04
CA PHE A 176 -10.82 -9.42 15.13
C PHE A 176 -10.09 -9.03 13.83
N ASP A 177 -9.56 -10.01 13.08
CA ASP A 177 -8.90 -9.74 11.80
C ASP A 177 -9.89 -9.19 10.78
N THR A 178 -11.06 -9.82 10.67
CA THR A 178 -12.17 -9.38 9.82
C THR A 178 -12.66 -7.99 10.21
N LEU A 179 -12.67 -7.66 11.51
CA LEU A 179 -13.02 -6.33 12.01
C LEU A 179 -12.00 -5.28 11.59
N VAL A 180 -10.71 -5.57 11.76
CA VAL A 180 -9.62 -4.67 11.36
C VAL A 180 -9.62 -4.45 9.85
N ASP A 181 -9.86 -5.52 9.09
CA ASP A 181 -9.83 -5.54 7.63
C ASP A 181 -11.15 -5.06 6.97
N SER A 182 -12.07 -4.49 7.75
CA SER A 182 -13.32 -3.93 7.23
C SER A 182 -13.44 -2.47 7.65
N PRO A 183 -12.93 -1.52 6.85
CA PRO A 183 -13.05 -0.11 7.16
C PRO A 183 -14.51 0.34 7.16
N PHE A 184 -14.75 1.47 7.81
CA PHE A 184 -16.06 2.13 7.84
C PHE A 184 -15.95 3.52 7.24
N GLU A 185 -16.90 3.83 6.36
CA GLU A 185 -17.19 5.19 5.89
C GLU A 185 -18.58 5.59 6.42
N ILE A 186 -18.64 6.66 7.19
CA ILE A 186 -19.86 7.12 7.87
C ILE A 186 -20.06 8.59 7.54
N GLY A 187 -21.11 8.98 6.82
CA GLY A 187 -21.24 10.39 6.48
C GLY A 187 -22.17 10.68 5.32
N GLN A 188 -21.82 11.74 4.60
CA GLN A 188 -22.57 12.27 3.45
C GLN A 188 -21.99 11.80 2.10
N HIS A 189 -21.25 10.69 2.09
CA HIS A 189 -20.68 10.12 0.88
C HIS A 189 -21.75 9.65 -0.11
N GLN A 190 -21.40 9.59 -1.39
CA GLN A 190 -22.30 9.14 -2.44
C GLN A 190 -22.05 7.66 -2.74
N ILE A 191 -23.10 6.84 -2.80
CA ILE A 191 -23.00 5.41 -3.11
C ILE A 191 -23.50 5.16 -4.54
N TYR A 192 -22.68 4.46 -5.31
CA TYR A 192 -23.01 3.98 -6.64
C TYR A 192 -22.91 2.46 -6.69
N ASN A 193 -24.04 1.80 -6.92
CA ASN A 193 -24.10 0.35 -7.03
C ASN A 193 -23.89 -0.09 -8.48
N PHE A 194 -23.14 -1.16 -8.67
CA PHE A 194 -22.98 -1.81 -9.97
C PHE A 194 -22.75 -3.31 -9.81
N GLU A 195 -22.77 -4.05 -10.91
CA GLU A 195 -22.56 -5.50 -10.90
C GLU A 195 -21.50 -5.88 -11.93
N VAL A 196 -20.67 -6.87 -11.59
CA VAL A 196 -19.72 -7.52 -12.49
C VAL A 196 -19.75 -9.03 -12.24
N LEU A 197 -19.92 -9.81 -13.31
CA LEU A 197 -19.95 -11.28 -13.26
C LEU A 197 -20.94 -11.85 -12.21
N GLY A 198 -22.12 -11.22 -12.08
CA GLY A 198 -23.17 -11.65 -11.14
C GLY A 198 -22.88 -11.33 -9.67
N LYS A 199 -21.84 -10.56 -9.37
CA LYS A 199 -21.49 -10.13 -8.01
C LYS A 199 -21.76 -8.63 -7.84
N PRO A 200 -22.42 -8.20 -6.76
CA PRO A 200 -22.64 -6.79 -6.46
C PRO A 200 -21.37 -6.07 -6.04
N HIS A 201 -21.26 -4.82 -6.46
CA HIS A 201 -20.19 -3.89 -6.14
C HIS A 201 -20.75 -2.53 -5.74
N GLN A 202 -20.00 -1.83 -4.90
CA GLN A 202 -20.31 -0.46 -4.50
C GLN A 202 -19.09 0.43 -4.69
N LEU A 203 -19.29 1.63 -5.23
CA LEU A 203 -18.35 2.74 -5.19
C LEU A 203 -18.92 3.80 -4.26
N ALA A 204 -18.28 3.98 -3.11
CA ALA A 204 -18.60 5.04 -2.15
C ALA A 204 -17.60 6.19 -2.32
N ILE A 205 -18.08 7.40 -2.60
CA ILE A 205 -17.23 8.57 -2.82
C ILE A 205 -17.51 9.60 -1.73
N TRP A 206 -16.49 9.93 -0.95
CA TRP A 206 -16.50 11.06 -0.04
C TRP A 206 -15.70 12.24 -0.59
N GLY A 207 -16.20 13.45 -0.34
CA GLY A 207 -15.61 14.71 -0.80
C GLY A 207 -16.18 15.21 -2.13
N GLN A 208 -15.83 16.44 -2.47
CA GLN A 208 -16.27 17.12 -3.70
C GLN A 208 -15.10 17.28 -4.66
N GLY A 209 -15.33 17.06 -5.95
CA GLY A 209 -14.28 17.09 -6.97
C GLY A 209 -14.83 16.98 -8.38
N ASN A 210 -13.96 16.67 -9.35
CA ASN A 210 -14.32 16.47 -10.75
C ASN A 210 -14.38 14.99 -11.17
N ALA A 211 -14.47 14.07 -10.22
CA ALA A 211 -14.69 12.65 -10.48
C ALA A 211 -16.01 12.44 -11.25
N ASN A 212 -15.98 11.58 -12.27
CA ASN A 212 -17.18 11.13 -12.98
C ASN A 212 -17.46 9.67 -12.59
N PRO A 213 -18.42 9.42 -11.67
CA PRO A 213 -18.68 8.08 -11.15
C PRO A 213 -19.04 7.07 -12.24
N ASN A 214 -19.82 7.47 -13.26
CA ASN A 214 -20.20 6.58 -14.34
C ASN A 214 -18.99 6.08 -15.14
N LYS A 215 -18.06 6.99 -15.46
CA LYS A 215 -16.83 6.65 -16.19
C LYS A 215 -15.88 5.81 -15.34
N ILE A 216 -15.75 6.13 -14.05
CA ILE A 216 -14.96 5.34 -13.09
C ILE A 216 -15.51 3.91 -13.00
N ILE A 217 -16.82 3.76 -12.84
CA ILE A 217 -17.48 2.45 -12.75
C ILE A 217 -17.27 1.68 -14.06
N GLU A 218 -17.49 2.30 -15.22
CA GLU A 218 -17.31 1.63 -16.52
C GLU A 218 -15.92 1.00 -16.65
N ASP A 219 -14.86 1.74 -16.33
CA ASP A 219 -13.49 1.24 -16.42
C ASP A 219 -13.14 0.26 -15.28
N THR A 220 -13.66 0.48 -14.09
CA THR A 220 -13.51 -0.46 -12.96
C THR A 220 -14.11 -1.82 -13.31
N LYS A 221 -15.26 -1.87 -13.99
CA LYS A 221 -15.85 -3.13 -14.49
C LYS A 221 -14.90 -3.87 -15.45
N LYS A 222 -14.19 -3.13 -16.32
CA LYS A 222 -13.21 -3.72 -17.25
C LYS A 222 -12.00 -4.29 -16.50
N ILE A 223 -11.50 -3.58 -15.48
CA ILE A 223 -10.44 -4.06 -14.59
C ILE A 223 -10.86 -5.35 -13.88
N ILE A 224 -12.02 -5.33 -13.21
CA ILE A 224 -12.53 -6.49 -12.46
C ILE A 224 -12.65 -7.70 -13.38
N THR A 225 -13.25 -7.52 -14.55
CA THR A 225 -13.42 -8.60 -15.54
C THR A 225 -12.08 -9.14 -16.03
N THR A 226 -11.09 -8.27 -16.23
CA THR A 226 -9.76 -8.65 -16.71
C THR A 226 -8.99 -9.45 -15.66
N GLN A 227 -9.01 -9.02 -14.39
CA GLN A 227 -8.34 -9.73 -13.31
C GLN A 227 -9.05 -11.05 -12.98
N ALA A 228 -10.38 -11.07 -12.94
CA ALA A 228 -11.17 -12.29 -12.72
C ALA A 228 -10.87 -13.38 -13.76
N LYS A 229 -10.53 -13.02 -15.01
CA LYS A 229 -10.12 -13.99 -16.05
C LYS A 229 -8.80 -14.68 -15.70
N ILE A 230 -7.85 -13.98 -15.07
CA ILE A 230 -6.59 -14.58 -14.63
C ILE A 230 -6.89 -15.68 -13.61
N TYR A 231 -7.75 -15.40 -12.62
CA TYR A 231 -8.02 -16.30 -11.49
C TYR A 231 -9.25 -17.20 -11.65
N GLN A 232 -9.94 -17.14 -12.80
CA GLN A 232 -11.13 -17.91 -13.15
C GLN A 232 -12.34 -17.66 -12.22
N GLY A 233 -12.53 -16.44 -11.74
CA GLY A 233 -13.70 -16.06 -10.95
C GLY A 233 -13.42 -14.96 -9.95
N LEU A 234 -14.41 -14.65 -9.09
CA LEU A 234 -14.35 -13.66 -8.02
C LEU A 234 -14.53 -14.37 -6.66
N PRO A 235 -13.52 -14.36 -5.75
CA PRO A 235 -13.56 -15.09 -4.48
C PRO A 235 -14.28 -14.33 -3.34
N TYR A 236 -15.42 -13.70 -3.63
CA TYR A 236 -16.21 -12.92 -2.67
C TYR A 236 -17.70 -12.88 -3.04
N GLU A 237 -18.54 -12.41 -2.11
CA GLU A 237 -19.98 -12.20 -2.35
C GLU A 237 -20.31 -10.76 -2.78
N SER A 238 -19.65 -9.76 -2.20
CA SER A 238 -19.72 -8.36 -2.62
C SER A 238 -18.35 -7.68 -2.49
N TYR A 239 -18.16 -6.55 -3.16
CA TYR A 239 -16.93 -5.75 -3.03
C TYR A 239 -17.19 -4.26 -2.97
N LEU A 240 -16.47 -3.55 -2.10
CA LEU A 240 -16.63 -2.11 -1.86
C LEU A 240 -15.37 -1.33 -2.23
N PHE A 241 -15.51 -0.27 -3.02
CA PHE A 241 -14.47 0.73 -3.28
C PHE A 241 -14.81 2.00 -2.50
N LEU A 242 -13.99 2.36 -1.51
CA LEU A 242 -14.08 3.63 -0.79
C LEU A 242 -13.13 4.64 -1.46
N LEU A 243 -13.64 5.75 -1.98
CA LEU A 243 -12.86 6.80 -2.63
C LEU A 243 -12.98 8.13 -1.90
N HIS A 244 -11.86 8.60 -1.35
CA HIS A 244 -11.72 9.92 -0.74
C HIS A 244 -11.12 10.92 -1.72
N LEU A 245 -11.80 12.07 -1.89
CA LEU A 245 -11.36 13.17 -2.74
C LEU A 245 -10.66 14.27 -1.91
N SER A 246 -9.33 14.18 -1.81
CA SER A 246 -8.52 15.12 -1.01
C SER A 246 -7.86 16.22 -1.86
N SER A 247 -7.11 17.14 -1.24
CA SER A 247 -6.37 18.19 -1.95
C SER A 247 -5.15 17.64 -2.72
N SER A 248 -4.41 16.71 -2.11
CA SER A 248 -3.12 16.23 -2.63
C SER A 248 -2.80 14.77 -2.29
N GLY A 249 -3.70 14.03 -1.65
CA GLY A 249 -3.48 12.64 -1.26
C GLY A 249 -3.45 11.69 -2.45
N TYR A 250 -2.53 10.72 -2.42
CA TYR A 250 -2.45 9.60 -3.35
C TYR A 250 -2.09 8.34 -2.58
N GLY A 251 -2.87 7.28 -2.75
CA GLY A 251 -2.56 5.95 -2.21
C GLY A 251 -3.83 5.13 -2.01
N GLY A 252 -3.63 3.82 -1.82
CA GLY A 252 -4.68 2.91 -1.45
C GLY A 252 -4.28 1.99 -0.30
N LEU A 253 -5.27 1.28 0.22
CA LEU A 253 -5.10 0.17 1.14
C LEU A 253 -6.08 -0.92 0.75
N GLU A 254 -5.55 -2.11 0.54
CA GLU A 254 -6.30 -3.30 0.20
C GLU A 254 -6.97 -3.92 1.44
N HIS A 255 -8.16 -4.45 1.23
CA HIS A 255 -8.88 -5.26 2.22
C HIS A 255 -9.46 -6.51 1.55
N LYS A 256 -9.86 -7.51 2.33
CA LYS A 256 -10.28 -8.82 1.79
C LYS A 256 -11.45 -8.73 0.82
N ASN A 257 -12.38 -7.80 1.05
CA ASN A 257 -13.57 -7.55 0.23
C ASN A 257 -13.79 -6.04 -0.04
N SER A 258 -12.79 -5.19 0.18
CA SER A 258 -12.86 -3.78 -0.16
C SER A 258 -11.49 -3.18 -0.45
N CYS A 259 -11.45 -1.93 -0.87
CA CYS A 259 -10.24 -1.12 -0.74
C CYS A 259 -10.60 0.32 -0.43
N SER A 260 -9.67 1.00 0.25
CA SER A 260 -9.73 2.44 0.49
C SER A 260 -8.78 3.15 -0.46
N LEU A 261 -9.25 4.21 -1.12
CA LEU A 261 -8.53 4.98 -2.13
C LEU A 261 -8.54 6.45 -1.72
N ASN A 262 -7.39 7.11 -1.76
CA ASN A 262 -7.29 8.56 -1.62
C ASN A 262 -6.67 9.14 -2.89
N TYR A 263 -7.37 10.08 -3.51
CA TYR A 263 -6.94 10.68 -4.77
C TYR A 263 -7.21 12.19 -4.82
N PRO A 264 -6.41 13.00 -5.55
CA PRO A 264 -6.65 14.43 -5.63
C PRO A 264 -8.00 14.71 -6.29
N ARG A 265 -8.83 15.53 -5.65
CA ARG A 265 -10.21 15.82 -6.05
C ARG A 265 -10.37 16.37 -7.47
N PHE A 266 -9.32 16.97 -8.02
CA PHE A 266 -9.31 17.51 -9.38
C PHE A 266 -8.47 16.67 -10.38
N GLY A 267 -7.99 15.51 -9.95
CA GLY A 267 -7.08 14.64 -10.71
C GLY A 267 -7.71 13.81 -11.83
N PHE A 268 -8.98 14.03 -12.20
CA PHE A 268 -9.71 13.18 -13.15
C PHE A 268 -9.81 13.75 -14.57
N ARG A 269 -9.38 15.00 -14.80
CA ARG A 269 -9.50 15.66 -16.11
C ARG A 269 -8.35 15.33 -17.06
N ALA A 270 -7.11 15.38 -16.56
CA ALA A 270 -5.94 15.09 -17.38
C ALA A 270 -5.85 13.57 -17.60
N LEU A 271 -5.72 13.13 -18.86
CA LEU A 271 -5.73 11.70 -19.21
C LEU A 271 -4.66 10.91 -18.45
N GLU A 272 -3.45 11.46 -18.32
CA GLU A 272 -2.36 10.83 -17.56
C GLU A 272 -2.74 10.63 -16.07
N GLN A 273 -3.37 11.64 -15.45
CA GLN A 273 -3.82 11.53 -14.06
C GLN A 273 -5.00 10.56 -13.92
N TYR A 274 -5.93 10.53 -14.88
CA TYR A 274 -7.00 9.53 -14.87
C TYR A 274 -6.45 8.11 -15.05
N ASN A 275 -5.48 7.90 -15.96
CA ASN A 275 -4.82 6.61 -16.13
C ASN A 275 -4.11 6.18 -14.86
N ARG A 276 -3.40 7.09 -14.18
CA ARG A 276 -2.78 6.84 -12.87
C ARG A 276 -3.79 6.43 -11.80
N PHE A 277 -4.99 7.03 -11.81
CA PHE A 277 -6.08 6.59 -10.94
C PHE A 277 -6.55 5.17 -11.28
N MET A 278 -6.70 4.85 -12.57
CA MET A 278 -7.11 3.49 -12.97
C MET A 278 -6.03 2.43 -12.70
N GLN A 279 -4.74 2.80 -12.72
CA GLN A 279 -3.66 1.94 -12.23
C GLN A 279 -3.81 1.71 -10.72
N LEU A 280 -4.10 2.74 -9.92
CA LEU A 280 -4.37 2.56 -8.49
C LEU A 280 -5.56 1.62 -8.24
N VAL A 281 -6.67 1.77 -8.97
CA VAL A 281 -7.81 0.84 -8.88
C VAL A 281 -7.40 -0.58 -9.27
N ALA A 282 -6.58 -0.75 -10.31
CA ALA A 282 -6.07 -2.06 -10.70
C ALA A 282 -5.18 -2.67 -9.61
N HIS A 283 -4.31 -1.87 -9.00
CA HIS A 283 -3.41 -2.26 -7.92
C HIS A 283 -4.20 -2.81 -6.72
N GLU A 284 -5.07 -1.98 -6.15
CA GLU A 284 -5.83 -2.35 -4.96
C GLU A 284 -6.79 -3.52 -5.21
N PHE A 285 -7.39 -3.61 -6.42
CA PHE A 285 -8.26 -4.74 -6.73
C PHE A 285 -7.48 -6.03 -6.99
N PHE A 286 -6.26 -5.95 -7.54
CA PHE A 286 -5.43 -7.14 -7.74
C PHE A 286 -5.02 -7.76 -6.40
N HIS A 287 -4.89 -6.91 -5.37
CA HIS A 287 -4.59 -7.36 -4.03
C HIS A 287 -5.64 -8.29 -3.41
N LEU A 288 -6.87 -8.27 -3.92
CA LEU A 288 -7.92 -9.24 -3.57
C LEU A 288 -7.40 -10.69 -3.60
N TRP A 289 -6.59 -11.00 -4.63
CA TRP A 289 -5.88 -12.26 -4.71
C TRP A 289 -4.48 -12.12 -4.11
N ASN A 290 -3.66 -11.18 -4.59
CA ASN A 290 -2.26 -11.08 -4.19
C ASN A 290 -2.08 -10.24 -2.93
N VAL A 291 -1.63 -10.89 -1.88
CA VAL A 291 -1.49 -10.49 -0.47
C VAL A 291 -2.73 -10.66 0.40
N LYS A 292 -3.97 -10.44 -0.06
CA LYS A 292 -5.13 -10.76 0.80
C LYS A 292 -5.38 -12.27 0.93
N ARG A 293 -5.04 -13.06 -0.09
CA ARG A 293 -5.25 -14.52 -0.10
C ARG A 293 -4.00 -15.31 -0.47
N ILE A 294 -3.25 -14.86 -1.49
CA ILE A 294 -1.93 -15.37 -1.85
C ILE A 294 -0.91 -14.54 -1.08
N ARG A 295 -0.43 -15.03 0.06
CA ARG A 295 0.43 -14.25 0.96
C ARG A 295 1.58 -15.06 1.53
N PRO A 296 2.70 -14.41 1.91
CA PRO A 296 3.76 -15.06 2.63
C PRO A 296 3.25 -15.64 3.95
N GLN A 297 3.85 -16.74 4.42
CA GLN A 297 3.49 -17.39 5.69
C GLN A 297 3.59 -16.43 6.89
N ALA A 298 4.54 -15.50 6.88
CA ALA A 298 4.68 -14.46 7.91
C ALA A 298 3.48 -13.49 7.98
N LEU A 299 2.65 -13.43 6.94
CA LEU A 299 1.43 -12.61 6.87
C LEU A 299 0.15 -13.46 6.89
N GLU A 300 0.25 -14.75 7.19
CA GLU A 300 -0.93 -15.63 7.34
C GLU A 300 -1.72 -15.28 8.60
N LYS A 301 -0.99 -15.04 9.70
CA LYS A 301 -1.52 -14.62 11.00
C LYS A 301 -0.76 -13.39 11.43
N PHE A 302 -1.44 -12.27 11.58
CA PHE A 302 -0.79 -11.02 11.94
C PHE A 302 -0.50 -10.97 13.44
N ASP A 303 0.75 -10.70 13.78
CA ASP A 303 1.06 -10.16 15.09
C ASP A 303 0.79 -8.65 15.06
N TYR A 304 -0.28 -8.20 15.72
CA TYR A 304 -0.68 -6.80 15.74
C TYR A 304 0.19 -5.94 16.67
N GLU A 305 1.08 -6.53 17.47
CA GLU A 305 1.87 -5.82 18.48
C GLU A 305 3.30 -5.48 18.02
N GLN A 306 3.79 -6.14 16.98
CA GLN A 306 5.15 -6.00 16.46
C GLN A 306 5.21 -6.17 14.93
N GLU A 307 6.38 -5.92 14.37
CA GLU A 307 6.70 -6.11 12.96
C GLU A 307 6.53 -7.59 12.53
N ASN A 308 5.92 -7.83 11.37
CA ASN A 308 5.84 -9.14 10.72
C ASN A 308 6.81 -9.19 9.54
N TYR A 309 7.99 -9.74 9.74
CA TYR A 309 9.07 -9.71 8.75
C TYR A 309 8.88 -10.75 7.63
N THR A 310 9.12 -10.32 6.39
CA THR A 310 9.16 -11.21 5.22
C THR A 310 10.07 -10.64 4.13
N THR A 311 10.78 -11.52 3.44
CA THR A 311 11.61 -11.20 2.26
C THR A 311 10.79 -11.15 0.98
N SER A 312 9.50 -11.48 1.02
CA SER A 312 8.66 -11.73 -0.16
C SER A 312 7.70 -10.57 -0.52
N LEU A 313 7.86 -9.37 0.05
CA LEU A 313 7.03 -8.22 -0.35
C LEU A 313 7.29 -7.79 -1.80
N TRP A 314 8.48 -8.05 -2.36
CA TRP A 314 8.73 -7.84 -3.78
C TRP A 314 7.72 -8.58 -4.67
N PHE A 315 7.23 -9.73 -4.21
CA PHE A 315 6.21 -10.50 -4.93
C PHE A 315 4.80 -10.01 -4.60
N SER A 316 4.49 -9.75 -3.33
CA SER A 316 3.16 -9.25 -2.95
C SER A 316 2.85 -7.87 -3.53
N GLU A 317 3.85 -7.01 -3.61
CA GLU A 317 3.71 -5.58 -3.93
C GLU A 317 4.30 -5.29 -5.30
N GLY A 318 5.52 -5.74 -5.58
CA GLY A 318 6.17 -5.52 -6.88
C GLY A 318 5.50 -6.27 -8.03
N THR A 319 5.11 -7.54 -7.86
CA THR A 319 4.29 -8.23 -8.88
C THR A 319 2.95 -7.55 -9.07
N THR A 320 2.34 -7.02 -8.00
CA THR A 320 1.09 -6.26 -8.12
C THR A 320 1.32 -4.97 -8.91
N SER A 321 2.44 -4.25 -8.68
CA SER A 321 2.85 -3.11 -9.50
C SER A 321 3.03 -3.45 -10.98
N TYR A 322 3.61 -4.62 -11.28
CA TYR A 322 3.70 -5.08 -12.67
C TYR A 322 2.32 -5.26 -13.32
N TYR A 323 1.38 -5.85 -12.58
CA TYR A 323 0.02 -6.03 -13.06
C TYR A 323 -0.78 -4.72 -13.11
N ASP A 324 -0.53 -3.76 -12.23
CA ASP A 324 -1.26 -2.48 -12.26
C ASP A 324 -0.99 -1.68 -13.54
N ILE A 325 0.17 -1.90 -14.18
CA ILE A 325 0.50 -1.34 -15.50
C ILE A 325 -0.10 -2.17 -16.64
N LEU A 326 -0.16 -3.50 -16.52
CA LEU A 326 -0.68 -4.36 -17.60
C LEU A 326 -2.20 -4.45 -17.64
N ILE A 327 -2.87 -4.44 -16.48
CA ILE A 327 -4.31 -4.68 -16.40
C ILE A 327 -5.11 -3.58 -17.12
N PRO A 328 -4.84 -2.28 -16.95
CA PRO A 328 -5.58 -1.25 -17.70
C PRO A 328 -5.33 -1.31 -19.21
N LEU A 329 -4.15 -1.77 -19.66
CA LEU A 329 -3.90 -2.08 -21.08
C LEU A 329 -4.81 -3.22 -21.54
N ARG A 330 -4.77 -4.37 -20.85
CA ARG A 330 -5.57 -5.55 -21.17
C ARG A 330 -7.08 -5.28 -21.09
N ALA A 331 -7.48 -4.35 -20.24
CA ALA A 331 -8.86 -3.86 -20.08
C ALA A 331 -9.28 -2.84 -21.15
N GLY A 332 -8.36 -2.39 -22.02
CA GLY A 332 -8.64 -1.40 -23.07
C GLY A 332 -8.85 0.03 -22.54
N ILE A 333 -8.35 0.34 -21.35
CA ILE A 333 -8.43 1.67 -20.73
C ILE A 333 -7.39 2.61 -21.36
N TYR A 334 -6.19 2.10 -21.59
CA TYR A 334 -5.17 2.77 -22.39
C TYR A 334 -4.50 1.81 -23.36
N ASN A 335 -3.72 2.37 -24.29
CA ASN A 335 -3.09 1.63 -25.36
C ASN A 335 -1.66 1.19 -24.99
N ARG A 336 -1.08 0.37 -25.87
CA ARG A 336 0.27 -0.17 -25.73
C ARG A 336 1.35 0.91 -25.59
N LYS A 337 1.21 2.04 -26.28
CA LYS A 337 2.15 3.16 -26.16
C LYS A 337 2.18 3.69 -24.73
N THR A 338 1.01 3.92 -24.14
CA THR A 338 0.87 4.38 -22.75
C THR A 338 1.45 3.37 -21.75
N CYS A 339 1.24 2.07 -21.99
CA CYS A 339 1.83 1.02 -21.17
C CYS A 339 3.37 1.05 -21.19
N LEU A 340 3.98 1.16 -22.37
CA LEU A 340 5.44 1.27 -22.50
C LEU A 340 5.97 2.59 -21.92
N GLU A 341 5.24 3.70 -22.05
CA GLU A 341 5.58 4.98 -21.42
C GLU A 341 5.58 4.87 -19.89
N ASN A 342 4.61 4.15 -19.31
CA ASN A 342 4.56 3.92 -17.87
C ASN A 342 5.73 3.03 -17.40
N LEU A 343 5.98 1.89 -18.07
CA LEU A 343 7.16 1.05 -17.77
C LEU A 343 8.48 1.82 -17.93
N SER A 344 8.56 2.75 -18.90
CA SER A 344 9.75 3.59 -19.09
C SER A 344 9.96 4.57 -17.94
N LYS A 345 8.90 5.10 -17.33
CA LYS A 345 8.99 5.95 -16.14
C LYS A 345 9.52 5.17 -14.94
N ASP A 346 9.03 3.95 -14.73
CA ASP A 346 9.49 3.08 -13.64
C ASP A 346 10.95 2.63 -13.87
N LEU A 347 11.30 2.22 -15.09
CA LEU A 347 12.67 1.92 -15.47
C LEU A 347 13.60 3.13 -15.24
N THR A 348 13.17 4.32 -15.64
CA THR A 348 13.93 5.57 -15.40
C THR A 348 14.16 5.77 -13.91
N ARG A 349 13.11 5.65 -13.08
CA ARG A 349 13.22 5.76 -11.63
C ARG A 349 14.20 4.73 -11.06
N TYR A 350 14.18 3.48 -11.54
CA TYR A 350 15.11 2.45 -11.10
C TYR A 350 16.56 2.84 -11.46
N LEU A 351 16.84 3.14 -12.73
CA LEU A 351 18.19 3.45 -13.22
C LEU A 351 18.77 4.77 -12.69
N THR A 352 17.94 5.65 -12.12
CA THR A 352 18.35 6.94 -11.55
C THR A 352 18.40 6.95 -10.02
N ILE A 353 18.07 5.84 -9.34
CA ILE A 353 18.20 5.71 -7.88
C ILE A 353 19.51 4.98 -7.55
N PRO A 354 20.51 5.63 -6.94
CA PRO A 354 21.77 5.00 -6.56
C PRO A 354 21.60 3.84 -5.58
N GLY A 355 20.61 3.91 -4.69
CA GLY A 355 20.33 2.90 -3.66
C GLY A 355 20.07 1.49 -4.19
N ARG A 356 19.78 1.33 -5.49
CA ARG A 356 19.71 0.00 -6.14
C ARG A 356 21.03 -0.78 -6.08
N ASN A 357 22.15 -0.06 -6.00
CA ASN A 357 23.50 -0.62 -5.91
C ASN A 357 23.92 -0.91 -4.46
N VAL A 358 23.09 -0.55 -3.50
CA VAL A 358 23.35 -0.69 -2.06
C VAL A 358 22.47 -1.77 -1.43
N GLN A 359 21.17 -1.77 -1.75
CA GLN A 359 20.21 -2.65 -1.08
C GLN A 359 19.70 -3.78 -2.00
N PRO A 360 19.86 -5.06 -1.60
CA PRO A 360 19.17 -6.18 -2.23
C PRO A 360 17.64 -6.09 -2.15
N LEU A 361 16.95 -6.73 -3.09
CA LEU A 361 15.48 -6.68 -3.17
C LEU A 361 14.80 -7.42 -2.01
N ALA A 362 15.31 -8.59 -1.63
CA ALA A 362 14.82 -9.35 -0.48
C ALA A 362 15.02 -8.57 0.83
N GLU A 363 16.17 -7.88 0.98
CA GLU A 363 16.44 -6.99 2.12
C GLU A 363 15.46 -5.81 2.15
N SER A 364 15.15 -5.19 1.01
CA SER A 364 14.16 -4.10 0.97
C SER A 364 12.78 -4.54 1.49
N SER A 365 12.35 -5.75 1.14
CA SER A 365 11.11 -6.34 1.69
C SER A 365 11.19 -6.53 3.20
N PHE A 366 12.31 -7.07 3.69
CA PHE A 366 12.52 -7.31 5.12
C PHE A 366 12.55 -6.00 5.93
N ASP A 367 13.25 -4.98 5.41
CA ASP A 367 13.43 -3.67 6.05
C ASP A 367 12.26 -2.70 5.81
N ALA A 368 11.15 -3.13 5.21
CA ALA A 368 10.00 -2.28 4.92
C ALA A 368 9.55 -1.43 6.13
N TRP A 369 9.63 -2.04 7.32
CA TRP A 369 9.29 -1.47 8.62
C TRP A 369 10.11 -0.25 9.03
N ILE A 370 11.35 -0.14 8.56
CA ILE A 370 12.31 0.88 8.99
C ILE A 370 12.78 1.81 7.88
N LYS A 371 12.64 1.40 6.60
CA LYS A 371 13.16 2.13 5.45
C LYS A 371 12.05 2.79 4.63
N LEU A 372 11.40 2.07 3.72
CA LEU A 372 10.57 2.65 2.64
C LEU A 372 9.48 3.65 3.12
N TYR A 373 8.86 3.41 4.28
CA TYR A 373 7.85 4.31 4.86
C TYR A 373 8.42 5.40 5.79
N ARG A 374 9.73 5.40 6.07
CA ARG A 374 10.46 6.35 6.91
C ARG A 374 11.59 7.02 6.12
N ARG A 375 11.25 7.57 4.96
CA ARG A 375 12.23 8.19 4.06
C ARG A 375 12.81 9.48 4.65
N ASP A 376 14.07 9.70 4.32
CA ASP A 376 14.89 10.87 4.65
C ASP A 376 15.70 11.31 3.41
N SER A 377 16.60 12.27 3.59
CA SER A 377 17.44 12.81 2.51
C SER A 377 18.47 11.81 1.97
N ASN A 378 18.81 10.75 2.70
CA ASN A 378 19.78 9.74 2.27
C ASN A 378 19.13 8.49 1.67
N SER A 379 17.80 8.38 1.76
CA SER A 379 17.02 7.26 1.29
C SER A 379 17.32 6.86 -0.16
N ASP A 380 17.34 7.79 -1.11
CA ASP A 380 17.63 7.46 -2.52
C ASP A 380 19.07 6.97 -2.75
N ASN A 381 20.00 7.24 -1.83
CA ASN A 381 21.38 6.75 -1.90
C ASN A 381 21.55 5.32 -1.38
N ASN A 382 20.72 4.88 -0.42
CA ASN A 382 20.98 3.65 0.34
C ASN A 382 19.87 2.59 0.27
N GLN A 383 18.76 2.88 -0.39
CA GLN A 383 17.63 1.95 -0.47
C GLN A 383 16.99 1.90 -1.85
N ILE A 384 16.35 0.78 -2.15
CA ILE A 384 15.51 0.62 -3.35
C ILE A 384 14.12 0.19 -2.89
N SER A 385 13.07 0.57 -3.63
CA SER A 385 11.71 0.14 -3.31
C SER A 385 11.49 -1.31 -3.77
N TYR A 386 10.99 -2.17 -2.88
CA TYR A 386 10.55 -3.51 -3.24
C TYR A 386 9.34 -3.52 -4.19
N TYR A 387 8.56 -2.42 -4.27
CA TYR A 387 7.58 -2.24 -5.35
C TYR A 387 8.29 -2.12 -6.69
N LEU A 388 9.21 -1.16 -6.80
CA LEU A 388 9.84 -0.80 -8.07
C LEU A 388 10.76 -1.90 -8.60
N LYS A 389 11.72 -2.39 -7.79
CA LYS A 389 12.62 -3.45 -8.25
C LYS A 389 11.88 -4.79 -8.34
N GLY A 390 10.86 -5.03 -7.50
CA GLY A 390 10.00 -6.20 -7.60
C GLY A 390 9.17 -6.22 -8.89
N GLU A 391 8.61 -5.07 -9.31
CA GLU A 391 7.92 -4.90 -10.60
C GLU A 391 8.83 -5.29 -11.76
N LEU A 392 10.06 -4.78 -11.78
CA LEU A 392 11.01 -5.03 -12.85
C LEU A 392 11.51 -6.48 -12.86
N VAL A 393 11.69 -7.09 -11.69
CA VAL A 393 11.98 -8.54 -11.60
C VAL A 393 10.80 -9.37 -12.10
N SER A 394 9.56 -8.99 -11.77
CA SER A 394 8.35 -9.66 -12.26
C SER A 394 8.16 -9.48 -13.77
N LEU A 395 8.54 -8.33 -14.33
CA LEU A 395 8.65 -8.13 -15.78
C LEU A 395 9.63 -9.13 -16.40
N LEU A 396 10.86 -9.26 -15.86
CA LEU A 396 11.84 -10.22 -16.39
C LEU A 396 11.30 -11.67 -16.34
N LEU A 397 10.67 -12.05 -15.23
CA LEU A 397 10.07 -13.37 -15.08
C LEU A 397 8.94 -13.62 -16.11
N ASP A 398 8.05 -12.65 -16.33
CA ASP A 398 6.98 -12.80 -17.33
C ASP A 398 7.55 -12.95 -18.75
N LEU A 399 8.51 -12.09 -19.13
CA LEU A 399 9.14 -12.13 -20.45
C LEU A 399 9.90 -13.45 -20.68
N LEU A 400 10.60 -13.96 -19.67
CA LEU A 400 11.29 -15.25 -19.73
C LEU A 400 10.31 -16.40 -19.97
N ILE A 401 9.22 -16.47 -19.20
CA ILE A 401 8.22 -17.53 -19.33
C ILE A 401 7.59 -17.46 -20.72
N ARG A 402 7.19 -16.27 -21.18
CA ARG A 402 6.57 -16.06 -22.49
C ARG A 402 7.50 -16.45 -23.63
N ALA A 403 8.74 -15.97 -23.64
CA ALA A 403 9.70 -16.26 -24.70
C ALA A 403 9.99 -17.76 -24.79
N LYS A 404 10.13 -18.44 -23.64
CA LYS A 404 10.40 -19.88 -23.60
C LYS A 404 9.22 -20.73 -24.08
N HIS A 405 8.00 -20.28 -23.81
CA HIS A 405 6.77 -21.04 -24.09
C HIS A 405 5.99 -20.49 -25.29
N ASN A 406 6.61 -19.66 -26.14
CA ASN A 406 5.95 -19.02 -27.29
C ASN A 406 4.60 -18.38 -26.92
N ASN A 407 4.57 -17.61 -25.83
CA ASN A 407 3.37 -17.00 -25.22
C ASN A 407 2.27 -17.95 -24.74
N SER A 408 2.46 -19.27 -24.78
CA SER A 408 1.47 -20.22 -24.23
C SER A 408 1.46 -20.26 -22.70
N ARG A 409 2.48 -19.68 -22.06
CA ARG A 409 2.58 -19.47 -20.61
C ARG A 409 3.11 -18.07 -20.30
N SER A 410 2.82 -17.61 -19.09
CA SER A 410 3.21 -16.30 -18.58
C SER A 410 3.25 -16.30 -17.04
N LEU A 411 3.55 -15.14 -16.45
CA LEU A 411 3.39 -14.93 -15.02
C LEU A 411 1.94 -15.14 -14.56
N ASP A 412 0.94 -15.03 -15.44
CA ASP A 412 -0.46 -15.32 -15.12
C ASP A 412 -0.63 -16.81 -14.70
N ASP A 413 0.16 -17.72 -15.27
CA ASP A 413 0.18 -19.14 -14.88
C ASP A 413 0.78 -19.34 -13.49
N VAL A 414 1.77 -18.53 -13.10
CA VAL A 414 2.31 -18.51 -11.74
C VAL A 414 1.25 -18.04 -10.76
N MET A 415 0.57 -16.94 -11.08
CA MET A 415 -0.51 -16.40 -10.23
C MET A 415 -1.64 -17.42 -10.06
N ARG A 416 -2.05 -18.11 -11.13
CA ARG A 416 -3.01 -19.21 -11.06
C ARG A 416 -2.53 -20.37 -10.21
N LEU A 417 -1.28 -20.81 -10.38
CA LEU A 417 -0.73 -21.92 -9.59
C LEU A 417 -0.70 -21.59 -8.09
N LEU A 418 -0.29 -20.38 -7.73
CA LEU A 418 -0.28 -19.91 -6.35
C LEU A 418 -1.68 -19.72 -5.79
N TRP A 419 -2.62 -19.25 -6.60
CA TRP A 419 -4.03 -19.18 -6.25
C TRP A 419 -4.60 -20.55 -5.88
N GLU A 420 -4.36 -21.56 -6.73
CA GLU A 420 -4.84 -22.93 -6.48
C GLU A 420 -4.17 -23.58 -5.26
N LYS A 421 -2.86 -23.40 -5.10
CA LYS A 421 -2.10 -24.05 -4.01
C LYS A 421 -2.29 -23.40 -2.65
N PHE A 422 -2.33 -22.07 -2.62
CA PHE A 422 -2.24 -21.29 -1.38
C PHE A 422 -3.46 -20.39 -1.20
N GLY A 423 -3.82 -19.63 -2.23
CA GLY A 423 -4.84 -18.59 -2.14
C GLY A 423 -6.25 -19.09 -1.82
N LYS A 424 -6.72 -20.17 -2.46
CA LYS A 424 -8.07 -20.72 -2.22
C LYS A 424 -8.28 -21.25 -0.80
N GLN A 425 -7.22 -21.78 -0.19
CA GLN A 425 -7.23 -22.29 1.19
C GLN A 425 -6.77 -21.22 2.20
N GLU A 426 -6.39 -20.03 1.71
CA GLU A 426 -5.86 -18.91 2.48
C GLU A 426 -4.68 -19.25 3.40
N ILE A 427 -3.87 -20.24 2.98
CA ILE A 427 -2.64 -20.65 3.66
C ILE A 427 -1.46 -19.88 3.09
N GLY A 428 -0.52 -19.48 3.94
CA GLY A 428 0.64 -18.72 3.51
C GLY A 428 1.70 -19.58 2.82
N PHE A 429 2.38 -19.02 1.84
CA PHE A 429 3.51 -19.67 1.17
C PHE A 429 4.84 -19.33 1.86
N THR A 430 5.78 -20.27 1.83
CA THR A 430 7.19 -20.00 2.13
C THR A 430 7.90 -19.46 0.89
N GLU A 431 9.03 -18.78 1.08
CA GLU A 431 9.84 -18.27 -0.02
C GLU A 431 10.27 -19.39 -0.99
N ALA A 432 10.72 -20.53 -0.47
CA ALA A 432 11.10 -21.68 -1.30
C ALA A 432 9.91 -22.19 -2.15
N GLN A 433 8.69 -22.20 -1.60
CA GLN A 433 7.50 -22.60 -2.34
C GLN A 433 7.12 -21.59 -3.44
N LEU A 434 7.30 -20.29 -3.19
CA LEU A 434 7.11 -19.26 -4.20
C LEU A 434 8.09 -19.44 -5.37
N GLN A 435 9.39 -19.54 -5.06
CA GLN A 435 10.44 -19.74 -6.07
C GLN A 435 10.21 -21.05 -6.85
N GLN A 436 9.82 -22.13 -6.18
CA GLN A 436 9.48 -23.40 -6.81
C GLN A 436 8.25 -23.30 -7.73
N ALA A 437 7.22 -22.53 -7.34
CA ALA A 437 6.04 -22.32 -8.18
C ALA A 437 6.41 -21.58 -9.48
N ILE A 438 7.22 -20.53 -9.39
CA ILE A 438 7.72 -19.78 -10.55
C ILE A 438 8.57 -20.70 -11.45
N ALA A 439 9.55 -21.40 -10.88
CA ALA A 439 10.43 -22.33 -11.60
C ALA A 439 9.64 -23.45 -12.29
N SER A 440 8.60 -23.98 -11.64
CA SER A 440 7.73 -25.01 -12.21
C SER A 440 6.96 -24.53 -13.44
N VAL A 441 6.45 -23.29 -13.44
CA VAL A 441 5.74 -22.72 -14.60
C VAL A 441 6.74 -22.43 -15.72
N ALA A 442 7.88 -21.84 -15.39
CA ALA A 442 8.98 -21.58 -16.32
C ALA A 442 9.59 -22.87 -16.89
N GLN A 443 9.44 -24.01 -16.20
CA GLN A 443 10.13 -25.28 -16.49
C GLN A 443 11.64 -25.08 -16.59
N GLN A 444 12.20 -24.31 -15.67
CA GLN A 444 13.61 -23.95 -15.60
C GLN A 444 14.07 -23.94 -14.16
N ASP A 445 15.31 -24.32 -13.91
CA ASP A 445 15.97 -23.94 -12.67
C ASP A 445 16.23 -22.43 -12.68
N LEU A 446 15.72 -21.74 -11.66
CA LEU A 446 15.85 -20.28 -11.50
C LEU A 446 16.65 -19.92 -10.25
N THR A 447 17.36 -20.89 -9.64
CA THR A 447 18.17 -20.66 -8.42
C THR A 447 19.14 -19.50 -8.61
N ASP A 448 19.97 -19.54 -9.66
CA ASP A 448 20.93 -18.47 -9.97
C ASP A 448 20.24 -17.11 -10.23
N PHE A 449 19.05 -17.12 -10.83
CA PHE A 449 18.27 -15.91 -11.07
C PHE A 449 17.82 -15.28 -9.74
N PHE A 450 17.26 -16.09 -8.83
CA PHE A 450 16.81 -15.61 -7.53
C PHE A 450 17.98 -15.15 -6.66
N ASP A 451 19.04 -15.96 -6.55
CA ASP A 451 20.25 -15.64 -5.81
C ASP A 451 20.81 -14.29 -6.25
N LYS A 452 20.94 -14.09 -7.57
CA LYS A 452 21.48 -12.87 -8.14
C LYS A 452 20.56 -11.66 -7.96
N TYR A 453 19.27 -11.76 -8.30
CA TYR A 453 18.41 -10.57 -8.40
C TYR A 453 17.58 -10.27 -7.15
N LEU A 454 17.42 -11.24 -6.25
CA LEU A 454 16.77 -11.01 -4.95
C LEU A 454 17.77 -10.65 -3.85
N TYR A 455 18.92 -11.34 -3.80
CA TYR A 455 19.82 -11.30 -2.64
C TYR A 455 21.13 -10.55 -2.88
N THR A 456 21.34 -10.02 -4.09
CA THR A 456 22.47 -9.13 -4.39
C THR A 456 22.01 -7.80 -5.00
N THR A 457 22.97 -6.91 -5.20
CA THR A 457 22.82 -5.63 -5.90
C THR A 457 23.18 -5.71 -7.39
N ALA A 458 23.30 -6.92 -7.94
CA ALA A 458 23.55 -7.10 -9.37
C ALA A 458 22.47 -6.40 -10.22
N GLU A 459 22.93 -5.72 -11.28
CA GLU A 459 22.05 -5.02 -12.20
C GLU A 459 21.17 -5.97 -13.02
N LEU A 460 19.94 -5.52 -13.30
CA LEU A 460 18.95 -6.27 -14.05
C LEU A 460 19.32 -6.28 -15.56
N PRO A 461 19.39 -7.45 -16.22
CA PRO A 461 19.86 -7.60 -17.59
C PRO A 461 18.75 -7.30 -18.62
N PHE A 462 18.14 -6.11 -18.56
CA PHE A 462 16.94 -5.80 -19.36
C PHE A 462 17.07 -6.08 -20.85
N ALA A 463 18.24 -5.84 -21.45
CA ALA A 463 18.48 -6.08 -22.87
C ALA A 463 18.23 -7.56 -23.26
N GLU A 464 18.64 -8.50 -22.42
CA GLU A 464 18.46 -9.94 -22.66
C GLU A 464 16.97 -10.34 -22.69
N TYR A 465 16.14 -9.68 -21.89
CA TYR A 465 14.73 -10.04 -21.73
C TYR A 465 13.81 -9.23 -22.66
N LEU A 466 14.20 -8.02 -23.07
CA LEU A 466 13.44 -7.17 -23.98
C LEU A 466 13.69 -7.49 -25.46
N GLU A 467 14.91 -7.92 -25.82
CA GLU A 467 15.29 -8.24 -27.21
C GLU A 467 14.36 -9.28 -27.86
N PRO A 468 13.96 -10.38 -27.19
CA PRO A 468 13.05 -11.36 -27.78
C PRO A 468 11.65 -10.82 -28.09
N PHE A 469 11.32 -9.62 -27.62
CA PHE A 469 10.07 -8.89 -27.87
C PHE A 469 10.28 -7.73 -28.85
N GLY A 470 11.47 -7.60 -29.44
CA GLY A 470 11.81 -6.52 -30.36
C GLY A 470 11.84 -5.15 -29.68
N LEU A 471 12.21 -5.12 -28.40
CA LEU A 471 12.30 -3.93 -27.58
C LEU A 471 13.74 -3.74 -27.07
N TYR A 472 14.14 -2.49 -26.86
CA TYR A 472 15.40 -2.15 -26.22
C TYR A 472 15.24 -0.91 -25.34
N ILE A 473 16.19 -0.70 -24.43
CA ILE A 473 16.26 0.51 -23.63
C ILE A 473 17.07 1.55 -24.38
N LYS A 474 16.47 2.71 -24.61
CA LYS A 474 17.13 3.88 -25.18
C LYS A 474 17.35 4.92 -24.06
N PRO A 475 18.60 5.21 -23.65
CA PRO A 475 18.86 6.41 -22.86
C PRO A 475 18.49 7.63 -23.70
N ILE A 476 17.76 8.57 -23.10
CA ILE A 476 17.45 9.83 -23.76
C ILE A 476 18.49 10.86 -23.32
N GLU A 477 19.32 11.24 -24.28
CA GLU A 477 20.28 12.33 -24.14
C GLU A 477 19.59 13.65 -24.48
N GLU A 478 19.85 14.68 -23.67
CA GLU A 478 19.41 16.03 -23.97
C GLU A 478 20.30 16.64 -25.08
N GLU A 479 19.74 17.50 -25.93
CA GLU A 479 20.49 18.18 -26.99
C GLU A 479 21.66 19.03 -26.44
N GLU A 480 21.46 19.59 -25.24
CA GLU A 480 22.46 20.33 -24.47
C GLU A 480 22.70 19.60 -23.14
N PRO A 481 23.67 18.68 -23.08
CA PRO A 481 23.87 17.86 -21.90
C PRO A 481 24.40 18.68 -20.72
N VAL A 482 23.73 18.57 -19.58
CA VAL A 482 24.09 19.28 -18.34
C VAL A 482 25.22 18.53 -17.63
N PRO A 483 26.40 19.14 -17.37
CA PRO A 483 27.44 18.53 -16.55
C PRO A 483 26.92 18.12 -15.17
N PHE A 484 27.35 16.97 -14.70
CA PHE A 484 26.77 16.36 -13.50
C PHE A 484 27.35 16.99 -12.22
N LEU A 485 26.46 17.61 -11.43
CA LEU A 485 26.75 18.15 -10.10
C LEU A 485 26.33 17.19 -8.97
N GLY A 486 25.22 16.46 -9.17
CA GLY A 486 24.68 15.47 -8.24
C GLY A 486 23.83 16.01 -7.09
N ILE A 487 23.11 17.11 -7.30
CA ILE A 487 22.15 17.66 -6.32
C ILE A 487 20.74 17.79 -6.91
N ARG A 488 19.73 17.70 -6.05
CA ARG A 488 18.35 18.08 -6.36
C ARG A 488 17.94 19.23 -5.45
N VAL A 489 17.41 20.31 -6.01
CA VAL A 489 17.06 21.55 -5.28
C VAL A 489 15.57 21.81 -5.40
N GLN A 490 14.96 22.31 -4.32
CA GLN A 490 13.57 22.70 -4.27
C GLN A 490 13.41 24.07 -3.60
N SER A 491 12.61 24.94 -4.20
CA SER A 491 12.24 26.22 -3.57
C SER A 491 11.25 25.99 -2.43
N GLU A 492 11.60 26.38 -1.21
CA GLU A 492 10.76 26.30 -0.01
C GLU A 492 10.87 27.59 0.81
N ASN A 493 9.74 28.23 1.12
CA ASN A 493 9.71 29.48 1.90
C ASN A 493 10.70 30.55 1.37
N SER A 494 10.80 30.68 0.04
CA SER A 494 11.73 31.59 -0.67
C SER A 494 13.22 31.25 -0.52
N LYS A 495 13.57 30.06 -0.02
CA LYS A 495 14.93 29.49 0.00
C LYS A 495 15.06 28.38 -1.03
N GLU A 496 16.25 28.19 -1.57
CA GLU A 496 16.56 27.13 -2.54
C GLU A 496 17.23 25.96 -1.81
N VAL A 497 16.42 25.06 -1.26
CA VAL A 497 16.90 24.00 -0.37
C VAL A 497 17.36 22.79 -1.18
N ILE A 498 18.58 22.32 -0.91
CA ILE A 498 19.09 21.06 -1.47
C ILE A 498 18.37 19.90 -0.78
N LYS A 499 17.55 19.16 -1.52
CA LYS A 499 16.74 18.04 -0.98
C LYS A 499 17.43 16.69 -1.08
N PHE A 500 18.41 16.58 -1.95
CA PHE A 500 19.14 15.35 -2.17
C PHE A 500 20.53 15.69 -2.70
N VAL A 501 21.52 14.97 -2.18
CA VAL A 501 22.88 14.95 -2.70
C VAL A 501 23.21 13.49 -3.00
N GLU A 502 23.54 13.22 -4.26
CA GLU A 502 23.85 11.86 -4.70
C GLU A 502 25.20 11.40 -4.14
N ALA A 503 25.24 10.20 -3.57
CA ALA A 503 26.45 9.63 -3.00
C ALA A 503 27.54 9.50 -4.07
N ASN A 504 28.78 9.88 -3.71
CA ASN A 504 29.95 9.91 -4.61
C ASN A 504 29.86 10.93 -5.77
N SER A 505 28.86 11.82 -5.77
CA SER A 505 28.80 12.93 -6.73
C SER A 505 29.83 14.03 -6.43
N PRO A 506 30.12 14.92 -7.40
CA PRO A 506 30.98 16.08 -7.14
C PRO A 506 30.57 16.91 -5.93
N ALA A 507 29.26 17.16 -5.76
CA ALA A 507 28.75 17.89 -4.60
C ALA A 507 29.01 17.16 -3.28
N ALA A 508 28.78 15.84 -3.22
CA ALA A 508 29.04 15.04 -2.03
C ALA A 508 30.53 15.05 -1.63
N THR A 509 31.45 14.99 -2.61
CA THR A 509 32.89 14.90 -2.34
C THR A 509 33.48 16.14 -1.64
N VAL A 510 32.80 17.28 -1.72
CA VAL A 510 33.25 18.54 -1.11
C VAL A 510 32.42 18.96 0.11
N GLY A 511 31.49 18.11 0.56
CA GLY A 511 30.67 18.36 1.75
C GLY A 511 29.50 19.31 1.53
N ILE A 512 28.92 19.34 0.32
CA ILE A 512 27.57 19.87 0.13
C ILE A 512 26.59 18.81 0.63
N ASP A 513 25.68 19.20 1.51
CA ASP A 513 24.73 18.30 2.14
C ASP A 513 23.27 18.66 1.82
N ALA A 514 22.38 17.69 2.04
CA ALA A 514 20.95 17.98 2.05
C ALA A 514 20.62 18.99 3.17
N ASP A 515 19.54 19.74 2.97
CA ASP A 515 19.09 20.87 3.79
C ASP A 515 19.98 22.12 3.75
N ASN A 516 21.12 22.09 3.06
CA ASN A 516 21.84 23.31 2.70
C ASN A 516 20.98 24.21 1.80
N GLU A 517 21.10 25.53 1.96
CA GLU A 517 20.46 26.53 1.09
C GLU A 517 21.44 26.91 -0.03
N LEU A 518 21.12 26.56 -1.27
CA LEU A 518 21.89 26.93 -2.45
C LEU A 518 21.73 28.42 -2.76
N LEU A 519 22.84 29.15 -2.89
CA LEU A 519 22.81 30.58 -3.18
C LEU A 519 23.29 30.89 -4.59
N ALA A 520 24.48 30.40 -4.95
CA ALA A 520 25.16 30.83 -6.15
C ALA A 520 26.11 29.75 -6.71
N ILE A 521 26.35 29.85 -8.01
CA ILE A 521 27.48 29.20 -8.70
C ILE A 521 28.37 30.33 -9.21
N ASP A 522 29.69 30.26 -8.96
CA ASP A 522 30.70 31.26 -9.32
C ASP A 522 30.23 32.72 -9.07
N GLY A 523 29.69 32.96 -7.86
CA GLY A 523 29.25 34.29 -7.42
C GLY A 523 27.94 34.80 -8.03
N ILE A 524 27.30 34.05 -8.92
CA ILE A 524 26.01 34.42 -9.54
C ILE A 524 24.89 33.56 -8.96
N ARG A 525 23.82 34.22 -8.53
CA ARG A 525 22.64 33.59 -7.92
C ARG A 525 22.03 32.52 -8.82
N VAL A 526 21.66 31.39 -8.23
CA VAL A 526 20.93 30.30 -8.92
C VAL A 526 19.68 29.93 -8.12
N THR A 527 18.67 29.39 -8.80
CA THR A 527 17.47 28.83 -8.20
C THR A 527 17.29 27.39 -8.66
N SER A 528 16.39 26.63 -8.02
CA SER A 528 15.98 25.30 -8.49
C SER A 528 15.53 25.30 -9.96
N GLN A 529 14.96 26.40 -10.45
CA GLN A 529 14.51 26.55 -11.84
C GLN A 529 15.64 26.91 -12.80
N SER A 530 16.69 27.62 -12.35
CA SER A 530 17.79 28.08 -13.22
C SER A 530 19.08 27.26 -13.07
N LEU A 531 19.15 26.32 -12.13
CA LEU A 531 20.35 25.53 -11.85
C LEU A 531 20.88 24.80 -13.09
N ASN A 532 20.02 24.02 -13.76
CA ASN A 532 20.44 23.26 -14.93
C ASN A 532 20.88 24.18 -16.07
N GLU A 533 20.14 25.25 -16.35
CA GLU A 533 20.53 26.24 -17.36
C GLU A 533 21.88 26.88 -17.04
N ARG A 534 22.13 27.20 -15.77
CA ARG A 534 23.44 27.71 -15.35
C ARG A 534 24.55 26.68 -15.53
N LEU A 535 24.29 25.41 -15.26
CA LEU A 535 25.30 24.35 -15.39
C LEU A 535 25.70 24.11 -16.86
N LYS A 536 24.82 24.43 -17.82
CA LYS A 536 25.13 24.35 -19.26
C LYS A 536 26.20 25.36 -19.73
N ASP A 537 26.48 26.40 -18.94
CA ASP A 537 27.56 27.35 -19.25
C ASP A 537 28.98 26.73 -19.07
N TYR A 538 29.07 25.51 -18.51
CA TYR A 538 30.32 24.84 -18.18
C TYR A 538 30.53 23.53 -18.95
N GLN A 539 31.75 23.02 -18.92
CA GLN A 539 32.15 21.76 -19.51
C GLN A 539 32.50 20.72 -18.44
N VAL A 540 32.52 19.46 -18.85
CA VAL A 540 33.02 18.38 -17.98
C VAL A 540 34.48 18.62 -17.62
N GLY A 541 34.81 18.51 -16.34
CA GLY A 541 36.16 18.78 -15.83
C GLY A 541 36.38 20.23 -15.38
N ASP A 542 35.44 21.14 -15.65
CA ASP A 542 35.53 22.50 -15.11
C ASP A 542 35.43 22.49 -13.59
N ILE A 543 36.20 23.38 -12.96
CA ILE A 543 36.15 23.63 -11.51
C ILE A 543 35.26 24.86 -11.28
N ILE A 544 34.15 24.67 -10.57
CA ILE A 544 33.21 25.73 -10.21
C ILE A 544 33.19 25.94 -8.70
N GLN A 545 32.82 27.14 -8.26
CA GLN A 545 32.52 27.46 -6.87
C GLN A 545 31.02 27.41 -6.62
N VAL A 546 30.58 26.56 -5.68
CA VAL A 546 29.20 26.52 -5.21
C VAL A 546 29.12 27.17 -3.85
N THR A 547 28.28 28.20 -3.73
CA THR A 547 28.05 28.92 -2.48
C THR A 547 26.72 28.49 -1.87
N VAL A 548 26.77 28.05 -0.62
CA VAL A 548 25.61 27.57 0.16
C VAL A 548 25.60 28.18 1.56
N PHE A 549 24.44 28.24 2.19
CA PHE A 549 24.37 28.25 3.64
C PHE A 549 24.22 26.82 4.16
N ASP A 550 25.12 26.43 5.06
CA ASP A 550 24.92 25.28 5.93
C ASP A 550 24.46 25.78 7.29
N GLN A 551 23.19 25.56 7.60
CA GLN A 551 22.48 26.27 8.65
C GLN A 551 22.64 27.79 8.46
N ASP A 552 23.39 28.46 9.33
CA ASP A 552 23.65 29.91 9.27
C ASP A 552 25.09 30.24 8.81
N GLU A 553 25.89 29.24 8.45
CA GLU A 553 27.28 29.42 8.00
C GLU A 553 27.37 29.49 6.47
N LEU A 554 27.91 30.58 5.95
CA LEU A 554 28.17 30.73 4.52
C LEU A 554 29.42 29.92 4.12
N LYS A 555 29.25 28.98 3.20
CA LYS A 555 30.35 28.16 2.66
C LYS A 555 30.45 28.37 1.15
N THR A 556 31.68 28.45 0.64
CA THR A 556 31.98 28.43 -0.80
C THR A 556 32.92 27.27 -1.07
N LEU A 557 32.43 26.28 -1.81
CA LEU A 557 33.09 25.00 -2.03
C LEU A 557 33.46 24.85 -3.51
N SER A 558 34.72 24.51 -3.79
CA SER A 558 35.20 24.27 -5.16
C SER A 558 35.10 22.79 -5.51
N LEU A 559 34.45 22.47 -6.63
CA LEU A 559 34.28 21.09 -7.10
C LEU A 559 34.48 20.99 -8.61
N THR A 560 34.78 19.78 -9.09
CA THR A 560 34.94 19.47 -10.52
C THR A 560 33.68 18.81 -11.07
N LEU A 561 33.11 19.38 -12.13
CA LEU A 561 31.90 18.84 -12.78
C LEU A 561 32.19 17.50 -13.48
N ALA A 562 31.29 16.54 -13.29
CA ALA A 562 31.42 15.19 -13.86
C ALA A 562 30.64 15.02 -15.18
N GLN A 563 30.81 13.85 -15.81
CA GLN A 563 30.11 13.51 -17.05
C GLN A 563 28.58 13.53 -16.85
N PRO A 564 27.81 14.14 -17.76
CA PRO A 564 26.36 14.09 -17.77
C PRO A 564 25.84 12.66 -17.63
N GLN A 565 24.74 12.50 -16.90
CA GLN A 565 24.06 11.22 -16.73
C GLN A 565 22.69 11.27 -17.44
N PRO A 566 22.23 10.19 -18.07
CA PRO A 566 20.88 10.15 -18.63
C PRO A 566 19.83 10.36 -17.52
N THR A 567 18.96 11.34 -17.71
CA THR A 567 17.86 11.65 -16.78
C THR A 567 16.60 10.83 -17.08
N ARG A 568 16.56 10.18 -18.26
CA ARG A 568 15.41 9.44 -18.75
C ARG A 568 15.82 8.26 -19.64
N TYR A 569 15.07 7.18 -19.51
CA TYR A 569 15.22 5.96 -20.30
C TYR A 569 13.85 5.57 -20.88
N GLU A 570 13.84 5.20 -22.16
CA GLU A 570 12.63 4.77 -22.86
C GLU A 570 12.76 3.30 -23.30
N ILE A 571 11.68 2.53 -23.14
CA ILE A 571 11.55 1.22 -23.76
C ILE A 571 10.98 1.42 -25.16
N VAL A 572 11.83 1.20 -26.17
CA VAL A 572 11.52 1.52 -27.56
C VAL A 572 11.47 0.25 -28.40
N ARG A 573 10.55 0.23 -29.37
CA ARG A 573 10.47 -0.83 -30.38
C ARG A 573 11.59 -0.67 -31.40
N MET A 574 12.26 -1.78 -31.73
CA MET A 574 13.25 -1.82 -32.80
C MET A 574 12.60 -1.56 -34.17
N GLU A 575 13.34 -0.95 -35.09
CA GLU A 575 12.82 -0.62 -36.43
C GLU A 575 12.48 -1.88 -37.24
N ASN A 576 13.35 -2.89 -37.19
CA ASN A 576 13.19 -4.16 -37.88
C ASN A 576 13.09 -5.28 -36.84
N ILE A 577 11.88 -5.77 -36.58
CA ILE A 577 11.65 -6.92 -35.70
C ILE A 577 11.31 -8.15 -36.54
N SER A 578 11.81 -9.30 -36.12
CA SER A 578 11.46 -10.61 -36.69
C SER A 578 9.98 -10.96 -36.43
N GLU A 579 9.45 -11.93 -37.17
CA GLU A 579 8.09 -12.44 -36.96
C GLU A 579 7.91 -12.99 -35.54
N VAL A 580 8.91 -13.69 -35.00
CA VAL A 580 8.90 -14.21 -33.63
C VAL A 580 8.84 -13.07 -32.61
N GLN A 581 9.65 -12.02 -32.78
CA GLN A 581 9.60 -10.84 -31.90
C GLN A 581 8.24 -10.15 -31.95
N GLN A 582 7.65 -10.05 -33.15
CA GLN A 582 6.30 -9.48 -33.30
C GLN A 582 5.24 -10.33 -32.61
N GLN A 583 5.28 -11.65 -32.77
CA GLN A 583 4.37 -12.57 -32.09
C GLN A 583 4.54 -12.51 -30.57
N ASN A 584 5.79 -12.46 -30.09
CA ASN A 584 6.13 -12.33 -28.67
C ASN A 584 5.50 -11.06 -28.07
N LEU A 585 5.74 -9.93 -28.74
CA LEU A 585 5.27 -8.62 -28.36
C LEU A 585 3.74 -8.50 -28.38
N SER A 586 3.09 -9.00 -29.43
CA SER A 586 1.62 -9.03 -29.52
C SER A 586 0.99 -9.95 -28.47
N GLY A 587 1.61 -11.09 -28.15
CA GLY A 587 1.11 -11.98 -27.10
C GLY A 587 1.30 -11.42 -25.68
N TRP A 588 2.25 -10.52 -25.47
CA TRP A 588 2.44 -9.82 -24.19
C TRP A 588 1.54 -8.58 -24.05
N LEU A 589 1.60 -7.66 -25.01
CA LEU A 589 0.99 -6.32 -24.91
C LEU A 589 -0.27 -6.16 -25.77
N GLY A 590 -0.72 -7.21 -26.46
CA GLY A 590 -1.77 -7.10 -27.46
C GLY A 590 -1.31 -6.43 -28.75
N ASN A 591 -2.23 -6.31 -29.70
CA ASN A 591 -1.99 -5.67 -31.00
C ASN A 591 -2.05 -4.14 -30.92
#